data_AF-A0A3C0ZV27-F1
#
_entry.id   AF-A0A3C0ZV27-F1
#
_cell.length_a   1.000
_cell.length_b   1.000
_cell.length_c   1.000
_cell.angle_alpha   90.00
_cell.angle_beta   90.00
_cell.angle_gamma   90.00
#
_symmetry.space_group_name_H-M   'P 1'
#
loop_
_entity.id
_entity.type
_entity.pdbx_description
1 polymer ?
#
loop_
_entity_poly.entity_id
_entity_poly.type
_entity_poly.pdbx_seq_one_letter_code
_entity_poly.pdbx_strand_id
1 'polypeptide(L)'
;SAEILRCFAGRNVLCFAATHDLELTSLLGDVFDNYHFSEEIEDGDVRFSYRLQPGPSTTCNAIALLGALGYDRTLVDSARTRADRFLAEGRWQ
;
A
#
# COMPACT_ATOMS: atom_id res chain seq x y z
N SER A 1 -5.62 -12.84 -9.29
CA SER A 1 -5.39 -13.33 -7.92
C SER A 1 -6.68 -13.53 -7.11
N ALA A 2 -7.68 -12.65 -7.26
CA ALA A 2 -8.92 -12.69 -6.46
C ALA A 2 -9.63 -14.06 -6.42
N GLU A 3 -9.89 -14.69 -7.56
CA GLU A 3 -10.60 -15.99 -7.62
C GLU A 3 -9.85 -17.13 -6.92
N ILE A 4 -8.51 -17.11 -6.96
CA ILE A 4 -7.69 -18.11 -6.27
C ILE A 4 -7.80 -17.92 -4.76
N LEU A 5 -7.72 -16.67 -4.28
CA LEU A 5 -7.86 -16.35 -2.85
C LEU A 5 -9.28 -16.68 -2.35
N ARG A 6 -10.33 -16.37 -3.13
CA ARG A 6 -11.71 -16.77 -2.83
C ARG A 6 -11.87 -18.30 -2.75
N CYS A 7 -11.18 -19.05 -3.59
CA CYS A 7 -11.19 -20.52 -3.54
C CYS A 7 -10.58 -21.08 -2.25
N PHE A 8 -9.58 -20.40 -1.68
CA PHE A 8 -9.00 -20.77 -0.38
C PHE A 8 -9.89 -20.39 0.79
N ALA A 9 -10.62 -19.29 0.69
CA ALA A 9 -11.60 -18.90 1.69
C ALA A 9 -12.68 -19.98 1.83
N GLY A 10 -12.88 -20.49 3.05
CA GLY A 10 -13.84 -21.56 3.35
C GLY A 10 -13.31 -22.99 3.19
N ARG A 11 -12.01 -23.17 2.92
CA ARG A 11 -11.33 -24.48 3.00
C ARG A 11 -10.54 -24.60 4.30
N ASN A 12 -10.05 -25.80 4.60
CA ASN A 12 -9.18 -26.05 5.77
C ASN A 12 -7.74 -25.55 5.52
N VAL A 13 -7.60 -24.24 5.26
CA VAL A 13 -6.33 -23.57 4.93
C VAL A 13 -6.28 -22.24 5.67
N LEU A 14 -5.13 -21.96 6.30
CA LEU A 14 -4.81 -20.64 6.84
C LEU A 14 -4.03 -19.87 5.77
N CYS A 15 -4.66 -18.88 5.13
CA CYS A 15 -4.09 -18.17 3.99
C CYS A 15 -3.60 -16.78 4.37
N PHE A 16 -2.36 -16.46 4.00
CA PHE A 16 -1.79 -15.12 4.04
C PHE A 16 -1.33 -14.75 2.63
N ALA A 17 -1.64 -13.54 2.18
CA ALA A 17 -1.21 -13.02 0.90
C ALA A 17 -0.63 -11.62 1.08
N ALA A 18 0.53 -11.37 0.48
CA ALA A 18 1.12 -10.04 0.36
C ALA A 18 0.90 -9.53 -1.07
N THR A 19 0.45 -8.29 -1.20
CA THR A 19 0.16 -7.67 -2.50
C THR A 19 0.43 -6.16 -2.44
N HIS A 20 0.78 -5.59 -3.60
CA HIS A 20 0.80 -4.13 -3.81
C HIS A 20 -0.49 -3.62 -4.48
N ASP A 21 -1.38 -4.54 -4.85
CA ASP A 21 -2.65 -4.23 -5.52
C ASP A 21 -3.68 -3.78 -4.48
N LEU A 22 -3.87 -2.46 -4.35
CA LEU A 22 -4.88 -1.87 -3.48
C LEU A 22 -6.31 -2.23 -3.93
N GLU A 23 -6.57 -2.43 -5.23
CA GLU A 23 -7.89 -2.83 -5.71
C GLU A 23 -8.25 -4.22 -5.20
N LEU A 24 -7.27 -5.13 -5.13
CA LEU A 24 -7.45 -6.45 -4.57
C LEU A 24 -7.86 -6.40 -3.09
N THR A 25 -7.32 -5.45 -2.32
CA THR A 25 -7.69 -5.26 -0.89
C THR A 25 -9.15 -4.85 -0.74
N SER A 26 -9.67 -4.03 -1.66
CA SER A 26 -11.08 -3.64 -1.69
C SER A 26 -11.99 -4.78 -2.19
N LEU A 27 -11.57 -5.51 -3.23
CA LEU A 27 -12.36 -6.58 -3.86
C LEU A 27 -12.58 -7.81 -2.95
N LEU A 28 -11.69 -8.00 -1.97
CA LEU A 28 -11.72 -9.13 -1.04
C LEU A 28 -11.91 -8.71 0.43
N GLY A 29 -12.23 -7.44 0.70
CA GLY A 29 -12.36 -6.92 2.07
C GLY A 29 -13.52 -7.52 2.87
N ASP A 30 -14.44 -8.21 2.21
CA ASP A 30 -15.53 -8.99 2.81
C ASP A 30 -15.14 -10.45 3.12
N VAL A 31 -13.99 -10.92 2.60
CA VAL A 31 -13.52 -12.30 2.70
C VAL A 31 -12.23 -12.42 3.52
N PHE A 32 -11.36 -11.42 3.47
CA PHE A 32 -10.07 -11.39 4.15
C PHE A 32 -9.90 -10.11 4.97
N ASP A 33 -9.25 -10.23 6.13
CA ASP A 33 -8.81 -9.08 6.90
C ASP A 33 -7.58 -8.43 6.23
N ASN A 34 -7.68 -7.13 5.95
CA ASN A 34 -6.58 -6.36 5.39
C ASN A 34 -5.63 -5.89 6.49
N TYR A 35 -4.33 -6.01 6.23
CA TYR A 35 -3.26 -5.45 7.04
C TYR A 35 -2.17 -4.87 6.14
N HIS A 36 -1.41 -3.91 6.67
CA HIS A 36 -0.27 -3.32 5.98
C HIS A 36 0.91 -3.06 6.92
N PHE A 37 2.07 -2.84 6.32
CA PHE A 37 3.23 -2.27 6.99
C PHE A 37 3.31 -0.79 6.63
N SER A 38 3.85 0.00 7.55
CA SER A 38 4.05 1.44 7.40
C SER A 38 5.51 1.83 7.59
N GLU A 39 5.87 2.98 7.03
CA GLU A 39 7.19 3.59 7.17
C GLU A 39 7.06 5.07 7.48
N GLU A 40 8.11 5.60 8.11
CA GLU A 40 8.26 7.00 8.44
C GLU A 40 9.59 7.50 7.85
N ILE A 41 9.60 8.73 7.34
CA ILE A 41 10.84 9.38 6.91
C ILE A 41 11.37 10.18 8.10
N GLU A 42 12.52 9.76 8.62
CA GLU A 42 13.24 10.45 9.70
C GLU A 42 14.66 10.75 9.22
N ASP A 43 15.10 12.01 9.32
CA ASP A 43 16.47 12.45 9.00
C ASP A 43 16.99 12.06 7.59
N GLY A 44 16.08 11.93 6.62
CA GLY A 44 16.42 11.56 5.24
C GLY A 44 16.59 10.05 5.03
N ASP A 45 16.32 9.24 6.05
CA ASP A 45 16.28 7.79 5.98
C ASP A 45 14.83 7.27 6.10
N VAL A 46 14.59 6.06 5.60
CA VAL A 46 13.28 5.40 5.65
C VAL A 46 13.28 4.38 6.79
N ARG A 47 12.45 4.65 7.81
CA ARG A 47 12.28 3.77 8.95
C ARG A 47 11.01 2.94 8.80
N PHE A 48 11.16 1.63 8.70
CA PHE A 48 10.02 0.71 8.68
C PHE A 48 9.54 0.41 10.10
N SER A 49 8.22 0.40 10.31
CA SER A 49 7.64 0.12 11.63
C SER A 49 7.73 -1.36 12.01
N TYR A 50 7.90 -2.24 11.02
CA TYR A 50 7.90 -3.71 11.16
C TYR A 50 6.70 -4.26 11.95
N ARG A 51 5.58 -3.54 11.94
CA ARG A 51 4.34 -3.90 12.63
C ARG A 51 3.20 -3.98 11.62
N LEU A 52 2.38 -5.03 11.75
CA LEU A 52 1.13 -5.12 11.00
C LEU A 52 0.13 -4.13 11.59
N GLN A 53 -0.33 -3.21 10.75
CA GLN A 53 -1.39 -2.27 11.05
C GLN A 53 -2.68 -2.72 10.36
N PRO A 54 -3.86 -2.58 11.00
CA PRO A 54 -5.12 -2.98 10.41
C PRO A 54 -5.49 -2.08 9.21
N GLY A 55 -6.21 -2.66 8.25
CA GLY A 55 -6.64 -1.98 7.03
C GLY A 55 -5.60 -2.01 5.89
N PRO A 56 -5.99 -1.59 4.68
CA PRO A 56 -5.07 -1.47 3.54
C PRO A 56 -4.08 -0.32 3.74
N SER A 57 -2.96 -0.36 3.01
CA SER A 57 -2.00 0.76 3.03
C SER A 57 -2.62 2.01 2.39
N THR A 58 -2.40 3.16 3.02
CA THR A 58 -2.80 4.48 2.51
C THR A 58 -1.61 5.30 2.02
N THR A 59 -0.41 4.72 1.99
CA THR A 59 0.83 5.42 1.60
C THR A 59 1.41 4.87 0.31
N CYS A 60 2.05 5.75 -0.47
CA CYS A 60 2.84 5.36 -1.64
C CYS A 60 4.34 5.44 -1.33
N ASN A 61 4.87 4.35 -0.78
CA ASN A 61 6.24 4.19 -0.30
C ASN A 61 7.29 4.53 -1.38
N ALA A 62 7.00 4.25 -2.64
CA ALA A 62 7.90 4.52 -3.76
C ALA A 62 8.26 6.02 -3.89
N ILE A 63 7.31 6.91 -3.58
CA ILE A 63 7.53 8.37 -3.68
C ILE A 63 8.39 8.86 -2.52
N ALA A 64 8.20 8.30 -1.32
CA ALA A 64 9.06 8.55 -0.17
C ALA A 64 10.52 8.21 -0.46
N LEU A 65 10.76 7.08 -1.15
CA LEU A 65 12.10 6.65 -1.56
C LEU A 65 12.75 7.63 -2.56
N LEU A 66 11.99 8.26 -3.46
CA LEU A 66 12.54 9.28 -4.37
C LEU A 66 13.14 10.45 -3.58
N GLY A 67 12.46 10.88 -2.51
CA GLY A 67 12.98 11.92 -1.62
C GLY A 67 14.29 11.49 -0.93
N ALA A 68 14.32 10.28 -0.37
CA ALA A 68 15.52 9.74 0.30
C ALA A 68 16.72 9.55 -0.65
N LEU A 69 16.45 9.21 -1.92
CA LEU A 69 17.49 9.08 -2.95
C LEU A 69 18.01 10.43 -3.49
N GLY A 70 17.46 11.56 -3.01
CA GLY A 70 17.90 12.90 -3.39
C GLY A 70 17.35 13.41 -4.72
N TYR A 71 16.20 12.89 -5.17
CA TYR A 71 15.52 13.46 -6.34
C TYR A 71 15.00 14.87 -6.05
N ASP A 72 14.81 15.64 -7.13
CA ASP A 72 14.33 17.02 -7.05
C ASP A 72 13.01 17.12 -6.27
N ARG A 73 12.94 18.07 -5.33
CA ARG A 73 11.77 18.23 -4.45
C ARG A 73 10.49 18.49 -5.22
N THR A 74 10.55 19.29 -6.29
CA THR A 74 9.35 19.60 -7.09
C THR A 74 8.81 18.35 -7.79
N LEU A 75 9.69 17.44 -8.20
CA LEU A 75 9.31 16.14 -8.76
C LEU A 75 8.66 15.25 -7.70
N VAL A 76 9.28 15.14 -6.52
CA VAL A 76 8.75 14.34 -5.40
C VAL A 76 7.38 14.87 -4.95
N ASP A 77 7.23 16.18 -4.79
CA ASP A 77 5.98 16.83 -4.38
C ASP A 77 4.87 16.65 -5.43
N SER A 78 5.21 16.75 -6.71
CA SER A 78 4.27 16.52 -7.82
C SER A 78 3.80 15.06 -7.87
N ALA A 79 4.72 14.11 -7.69
CA ALA A 79 4.39 12.70 -7.62
C ALA A 79 3.47 12.40 -6.42
N ARG A 80 3.79 12.98 -5.26
CA ARG A 80 2.99 12.81 -4.03
C ARG A 80 1.57 13.34 -4.20
N THR A 81 1.45 14.55 -4.75
CA THR A 81 0.15 15.18 -5.05
C THR A 81 -0.72 14.30 -5.96
N ARG A 82 -0.13 13.68 -6.99
CA ARG A 82 -0.85 12.76 -7.88
C ARG A 82 -1.30 11.49 -7.18
N ALA A 83 -0.44 10.89 -6.36
CA ALA A 83 -0.78 9.69 -5.61
C ALA A 83 -1.88 9.94 -4.57
N ASP A 84 -1.79 11.04 -3.82
CA ASP A 84 -2.80 11.43 -2.83
C ASP A 84 -4.17 11.64 -3.49
N ARG A 85 -4.19 12.24 -4.69
CA ARG A 85 -5.43 12.38 -5.48
C ARG A 85 -5.97 11.03 -5.94
N PHE A 86 -5.11 10.12 -6.42
CA PHE A 86 -5.55 8.77 -6.78
C PHE A 86 -6.17 8.04 -5.58
N LEU A 87 -5.58 8.17 -4.39
CA LEU A 87 -6.13 7.56 -3.18
C LEU A 87 -7.49 8.15 -2.78
N ALA A 88 -7.72 9.44 -3.03
CA ALA A 88 -8.98 10.11 -2.74
C ALA A 88 -10.07 9.83 -3.79
N GLU A 89 -9.71 9.78 -5.08
CA GLU A 89 -10.65 9.79 -6.21
C GLU A 89 -10.72 8.47 -6.99
N GLY A 90 -9.74 7.58 -6.81
CA GLY A 90 -9.61 6.31 -7.52
C GLY A 90 -9.22 6.43 -9.00
N ARG A 91 -8.69 7.59 -9.45
CA ARG A 91 -8.37 7.84 -10.87
C ARG A 91 -7.03 8.57 -11.04
N TRP A 92 -6.24 8.14 -12.01
CA TRP A 92 -4.98 8.79 -12.39
C TRP A 92 -5.24 9.96 -13.38
N GLN A 93 -4.57 11.10 -13.16
CA GLN A 93 -4.57 12.29 -14.04
C GLN A 93 -3.16 12.86 -14.18
#